data_AF-A0A0A0JVV2-F1
#
_entry.id   AF-A0A0A0JVV2-F1
#
_cell.length_a   1.000
_cell.length_b   1.000
_cell.length_c   1.000
_cell.angle_alpha   90.00
_cell.angle_beta   90.00
_cell.angle_gamma   90.00
#
_symmetry.space_group_name_H-M   'P 1'
#
loop_
_entity.id
_entity.type
_entity.pdbx_description
1 polymer ?
#
loop_
_entity_poly.entity_id
_entity_poly.type
_entity_poly.pdbx_seq_one_letter_code
_entity_poly.pdbx_strand_id
1 'polypeptide(L)'
;MTLTHTLSDPTVTDEDRGPLAEVRTWVRSAPEPFPGARVAVDGPDVRVVTTGRLGSPNSSFDVYGAVRELTAQNAVDGGSRSLLALLEGPLSVSERSLEDRLWHTLQHLSDFDDGPWDDTVVSALEAADHAFALAGDAWSVELLHPQSPEAARRAPWPVLVVRPLTTSR
;
A
#
# COMPACT_ATOMS: atom_id res chain seq x y z
N MET A 1 45.03 12.60 9.96
CA MET A 1 43.60 12.44 10.30
C MET A 1 42.88 12.25 8.97
N THR A 2 42.70 10.99 8.56
CA THR A 2 42.29 10.64 7.20
C THR A 2 40.77 10.54 7.17
N LEU A 3 40.12 11.50 6.50
CA LEU A 3 38.68 11.47 6.21
C LEU A 3 38.48 10.55 5.00
N THR A 4 38.03 9.33 5.25
CA THR A 4 37.60 8.41 4.18
C THR A 4 36.23 8.88 3.69
N HIS A 5 36.22 9.58 2.54
CA HIS A 5 35.00 9.92 1.82
C HIS A 5 34.56 8.66 1.06
N THR A 6 33.55 7.94 1.57
CA THR A 6 32.93 6.84 0.84
C THR A 6 32.26 7.41 -0.40
N LEU A 7 32.84 7.16 -1.57
CA LEU A 7 32.23 7.46 -2.86
C LEU A 7 30.97 6.60 -3.02
N SER A 8 29.81 7.25 -3.13
CA SER A 8 28.58 6.58 -3.52
C SER A 8 28.67 6.20 -5.00
N ASP A 9 28.51 4.92 -5.32
CA ASP A 9 28.54 4.38 -6.67
C ASP A 9 27.32 4.87 -7.46
N PRO A 10 27.48 5.58 -8.59
CA PRO A 10 26.37 6.17 -9.35
C PRO A 10 25.52 5.15 -10.13
N THR A 11 25.85 3.86 -10.09
CA THR A 11 25.10 2.81 -10.78
C THR A 11 23.97 2.18 -9.95
N VAL A 12 23.95 2.45 -8.64
CA VAL A 12 22.91 1.94 -7.75
C VAL A 12 21.81 3.00 -7.62
N THR A 13 20.63 2.70 -8.14
CA THR A 13 19.47 3.61 -8.05
C THR A 13 18.84 3.55 -6.65
N ASP A 14 18.00 4.53 -6.29
CA ASP A 14 17.17 4.46 -5.06
C ASP A 14 16.23 3.23 -5.10
N GLU A 15 15.93 2.71 -6.29
CA GLU A 15 15.19 1.44 -6.42
C GLU A 15 15.98 0.21 -5.93
N ASP A 16 17.31 0.31 -5.85
CA ASP A 16 18.22 -0.75 -5.43
C ASP A 16 18.62 -0.62 -3.95
N ARG A 17 18.25 0.47 -3.26
CA ARG A 17 18.54 0.71 -1.83
C ARG A 17 17.39 1.44 -1.14
N GLY A 18 16.95 0.97 0.03
CA GLY A 18 15.95 1.65 0.86
C GLY A 18 14.65 0.84 1.03
N PRO A 19 13.58 1.45 1.58
CA PRO A 19 12.39 0.72 2.00
C PRO A 19 11.74 -0.12 0.89
N LEU A 20 11.68 0.40 -0.33
CA LEU A 20 11.12 -0.33 -1.47
C LEU A 20 11.95 -1.57 -1.82
N ALA A 21 13.28 -1.42 -1.89
CA ALA A 21 14.20 -2.51 -2.20
C ALA A 21 14.12 -3.61 -1.14
N GLU A 22 14.03 -3.24 0.14
CA GLU A 22 13.87 -4.17 1.27
C GLU A 22 12.53 -4.91 1.22
N VAL A 23 11.43 -4.22 0.93
CA VAL A 23 10.10 -4.83 0.77
C VAL A 23 10.07 -5.77 -0.44
N ARG A 24 10.62 -5.36 -1.59
CA ARG A 24 10.74 -6.21 -2.79
C ARG A 24 11.55 -7.48 -2.50
N THR A 25 12.67 -7.32 -1.80
CA THR A 25 13.52 -8.45 -1.39
C THR A 25 12.79 -9.37 -0.42
N TRP A 26 12.06 -8.83 0.55
CA TRP A 26 11.25 -9.60 1.48
C TRP A 26 10.15 -10.40 0.77
N VAL A 27 9.36 -9.78 -0.10
CA VAL A 27 8.28 -10.49 -0.83
C VAL A 27 8.84 -11.68 -1.63
N ARG A 28 10.00 -11.54 -2.26
CA ARG A 28 10.63 -12.59 -3.06
C ARG A 28 11.30 -13.70 -2.23
N SER A 29 11.68 -13.40 -0.98
CA SER A 29 12.41 -14.34 -0.11
C SER A 29 11.55 -14.98 0.97
N ALA A 30 10.39 -14.38 1.29
CA ALA A 30 9.46 -14.93 2.25
C ALA A 30 8.91 -16.29 1.77
N PRO A 31 8.85 -17.31 2.64
CA PRO A 31 8.34 -18.63 2.26
C PRO A 31 6.86 -18.58 1.87
N GLU A 32 6.06 -17.78 2.58
CA GLU A 32 4.64 -17.54 2.28
C GLU A 32 4.27 -16.08 2.60
N PRO A 33 4.62 -15.11 1.74
CA PRO A 33 4.14 -13.74 1.91
C PRO A 33 2.63 -13.68 1.69
N PHE A 34 1.98 -12.69 2.30
CA PHE A 34 0.58 -12.40 2.05
C PHE A 34 0.30 -12.37 0.54
N PRO A 35 -0.69 -13.12 0.00
CA PRO A 35 -0.91 -13.25 -1.43
C PRO A 35 -1.04 -11.91 -2.16
N GLY A 36 -1.76 -10.94 -1.57
CA GLY A 36 -1.92 -9.61 -2.13
C GLY A 36 -0.60 -8.82 -2.22
N ALA A 37 0.34 -9.03 -1.29
CA ALA A 37 1.64 -8.39 -1.32
C ALA A 37 2.49 -8.88 -2.49
N ARG A 38 2.43 -10.19 -2.79
CA ARG A 38 3.17 -10.75 -3.93
C ARG A 38 2.63 -10.25 -5.26
N VAL A 39 1.30 -10.24 -5.42
CA VAL A 39 0.64 -9.68 -6.61
C VAL A 39 0.98 -8.20 -6.78
N ALA A 40 0.94 -7.43 -5.70
CA ALA A 40 1.21 -6.00 -5.75
C ALA A 40 2.69 -5.64 -5.91
N VAL A 41 3.64 -6.56 -5.72
CA VAL A 41 5.08 -6.30 -5.90
C VAL A 41 5.61 -6.83 -7.23
N ASP A 42 5.15 -8.01 -7.65
CA ASP A 42 5.61 -8.66 -8.89
C ASP A 42 4.64 -8.43 -10.06
N GLY A 43 3.55 -7.70 -9.84
CA GLY A 43 2.60 -7.32 -10.88
C GLY A 43 3.21 -6.40 -11.94
N PRO A 44 2.72 -6.44 -13.20
CA PRO A 44 3.29 -5.66 -14.30
C PRO A 44 3.12 -4.16 -14.13
N ASP A 45 2.08 -3.71 -13.41
CA ASP A 45 1.78 -2.30 -13.21
C ASP A 45 1.50 -1.98 -11.73
N VAL A 46 2.54 -1.50 -11.05
CA VAL A 46 2.52 -1.13 -9.63
C VAL A 46 2.99 0.31 -9.48
N ARG A 47 2.13 1.15 -8.91
CA ARG A 47 2.51 2.49 -8.47
C ARG A 47 3.08 2.39 -7.07
N VAL A 48 4.20 3.05 -6.83
CA VAL A 48 4.76 3.20 -5.48
C VAL A 48 4.67 4.66 -5.07
N VAL A 49 4.23 4.91 -3.84
CA VAL A 49 4.32 6.21 -3.18
C VAL A 49 5.03 6.06 -1.85
N THR A 50 5.89 7.01 -1.51
CA THR A 50 6.49 7.11 -0.18
C THR A 50 5.83 8.26 0.55
N THR A 51 5.30 8.01 1.75
CA THR A 51 4.65 9.02 2.58
C THR A 51 5.02 8.81 4.05
N GLY A 52 4.56 9.72 4.92
CA GLY A 52 4.84 9.75 6.35
C GLY A 52 4.29 8.55 7.13
N ARG A 53 3.45 8.81 8.14
CA ARG A 53 3.10 7.82 9.17
C ARG A 53 1.71 7.24 8.99
N LEU A 54 1.57 5.97 9.34
CA LEU A 54 0.26 5.32 9.44
C LEU A 54 -0.66 6.07 10.43
N GLY A 55 -1.89 6.32 10.00
CA GLY A 55 -2.91 7.07 10.74
C GLY A 55 -2.79 8.59 10.62
N SER A 56 -1.87 9.12 9.81
CA SER A 56 -1.74 10.57 9.58
C SER A 56 -2.69 11.04 8.46
N PRO A 57 -3.45 12.15 8.64
CA PRO A 57 -4.28 12.71 7.58
C PRO A 57 -3.51 13.03 6.30
N ASN A 58 -2.30 13.62 6.42
CA ASN A 58 -1.48 13.95 5.26
C ASN A 58 -1.07 12.70 4.47
N SER A 59 -0.70 11.63 5.17
CA SER A 59 -0.31 10.38 4.51
C SER A 59 -1.51 9.68 3.88
N SER A 60 -2.65 9.68 4.55
CA SER A 60 -3.90 9.22 3.96
C SER A 60 -4.29 10.03 2.72
N PHE A 61 -4.03 11.35 2.71
CA PHE A 61 -4.31 12.20 1.56
C PHE A 61 -3.40 11.88 0.37
N ASP A 62 -2.11 11.66 0.60
CA ASP A 62 -1.17 11.21 -0.44
C ASP A 62 -1.61 9.86 -1.05
N VAL A 63 -2.02 8.92 -0.19
CA VAL A 63 -2.52 7.61 -0.61
C VAL A 63 -3.81 7.75 -1.41
N TYR A 64 -4.78 8.52 -0.93
CA TYR A 64 -6.04 8.75 -1.63
C TYR A 64 -5.82 9.42 -2.99
N GLY A 65 -4.95 10.42 -3.07
CA GLY A 65 -4.57 11.06 -4.33
C GLY A 65 -4.01 10.06 -5.35
N ALA A 66 -3.13 9.16 -4.91
CA ALA A 66 -2.60 8.11 -5.77
C ALA A 66 -3.68 7.11 -6.21
N VAL A 67 -4.60 6.71 -5.32
CA VAL A 67 -5.73 5.84 -5.68
C VAL A 67 -6.62 6.50 -6.73
N ARG A 68 -6.94 7.78 -6.58
CA ARG A 68 -7.72 8.53 -7.58
C ARG A 68 -7.05 8.56 -8.96
N GLU A 69 -5.74 8.77 -9.00
CA GLU A 69 -4.97 8.74 -10.25
C GLU A 69 -5.04 7.36 -10.90
N LEU A 70 -4.90 6.28 -10.10
CA LEU A 70 -4.99 4.92 -10.60
C LEU A 70 -6.39 4.56 -11.10
N THR A 71 -7.45 4.94 -10.38
CA THR A 71 -8.84 4.76 -10.83
C THR A 71 -9.05 5.43 -12.19
N ALA A 72 -8.62 6.68 -12.35
CA ALA A 72 -8.74 7.39 -13.63
C ALA A 72 -7.97 6.70 -14.76
N GLN A 73 -6.77 6.19 -14.49
CA GLN A 73 -5.96 5.47 -15.49
C GLN A 73 -6.57 4.12 -15.87
N ASN A 74 -6.99 3.33 -14.87
CA ASN A 74 -7.61 2.02 -15.07
C ASN A 74 -8.93 2.14 -15.85
N ALA A 75 -9.71 3.21 -15.62
CA ALA A 75 -10.92 3.48 -16.40
C ALA A 75 -10.63 3.78 -17.88
N VAL A 76 -9.46 4.39 -18.20
CA VAL A 76 -9.07 4.75 -19.56
C VAL A 76 -8.62 3.53 -20.37
N ASP A 77 -7.87 2.61 -19.77
CA ASP A 77 -7.25 1.49 -20.51
C ASP A 77 -7.68 0.09 -20.05
N GLY A 78 -8.59 -0.01 -19.08
CA GLY A 78 -9.05 -1.27 -18.52
C GLY A 78 -7.99 -1.99 -17.67
N GLY A 79 -6.95 -1.27 -17.21
CA GLY A 79 -5.88 -1.82 -16.38
C GLY A 79 -6.32 -2.20 -14.96
N SER A 80 -5.45 -2.95 -14.28
CA SER A 80 -5.65 -3.40 -12.89
C SER A 80 -4.49 -2.98 -11.98
N ARG A 81 -4.07 -1.72 -12.11
CA ARG A 81 -2.91 -1.18 -11.41
C ARG A 81 -3.11 -1.20 -9.90
N SER A 82 -2.08 -1.64 -9.19
CA SER A 82 -2.04 -1.64 -7.73
C SER A 82 -1.14 -0.51 -7.20
N LEU A 83 -1.33 -0.15 -5.94
CA LEU A 83 -0.53 0.84 -5.21
C LEU A 83 0.18 0.16 -4.04
N LEU A 84 1.46 0.50 -3.88
CA LEU A 84 2.23 0.29 -2.66
C LEU A 84 2.53 1.65 -2.02
N ALA A 85 1.94 1.93 -0.87
CA ALA A 85 2.27 3.11 -0.09
C ALA A 85 3.27 2.74 1.01
N LEU A 86 4.53 3.08 0.80
CA LEU A 86 5.62 2.93 1.77
C LEU A 86 5.51 4.03 2.81
N LEU A 87 5.44 3.64 4.07
CA LEU A 87 5.30 4.55 5.20
C LEU A 87 6.63 4.64 5.96
N GLU A 88 7.01 5.84 6.36
CA GLU A 88 8.22 6.09 7.17
C GLU A 88 8.17 5.42 8.55
N GLY A 89 6.97 5.09 9.04
CA GLY A 89 6.80 4.41 10.31
C GLY A 89 5.43 4.58 10.93
N PRO A 90 5.29 4.26 12.23
CA PRO A 90 6.33 3.69 13.10
C PRO A 90 6.72 2.26 12.70
N LEU A 91 7.94 1.82 13.03
CA LEU A 91 8.40 0.42 12.80
C LEU A 91 8.09 -0.51 13.97
N SER A 92 7.90 0.06 15.16
CA SER A 92 7.60 -0.66 16.39
C SER A 92 6.44 0.00 17.10
N VAL A 93 5.33 -0.74 17.21
CA VAL A 93 4.10 -0.37 17.91
C VAL A 93 3.44 -1.63 18.44
N SER A 94 2.58 -1.49 19.45
CA SER A 94 1.72 -2.59 19.87
C SER A 94 0.68 -2.92 18.79
N GLU A 95 0.19 -4.15 18.78
CA GLU A 95 -0.89 -4.60 17.89
C GLU A 95 -2.11 -3.68 17.97
N ARG A 96 -2.55 -3.32 19.18
CA ARG A 96 -3.66 -2.37 19.37
C ARG A 96 -3.39 -1.01 18.72
N SER A 97 -2.18 -0.47 18.89
CA SER A 97 -1.84 0.82 18.29
C SER A 97 -1.74 0.73 16.76
N LEU A 98 -1.38 -0.45 16.23
CA LEU A 98 -1.36 -0.70 14.80
C LEU A 98 -2.79 -0.71 14.23
N GLU A 99 -3.70 -1.41 14.89
CA GLU A 99 -5.12 -1.46 14.55
C GLU A 99 -5.77 -0.07 14.60
N ASP A 100 -5.56 0.67 15.70
CA ASP A 100 -6.09 2.04 15.85
C ASP A 100 -5.60 2.96 14.72
N ARG A 101 -4.32 2.86 14.33
CA ARG A 101 -3.74 3.66 13.23
C ARG A 101 -4.24 3.23 11.86
N LEU A 102 -4.43 1.94 11.64
CA LEU A 102 -5.04 1.44 10.42
C LEU A 102 -6.47 1.97 10.31
N TRP A 103 -7.26 1.90 11.39
CA TRP A 103 -8.61 2.44 11.44
C TRP A 103 -8.63 3.95 11.11
N HIS A 104 -7.77 4.75 11.73
CA HIS A 104 -7.65 6.18 11.39
C HIS A 104 -7.28 6.41 9.93
N THR A 105 -6.38 5.58 9.38
CA THR A 105 -6.00 5.68 7.97
C THR A 105 -7.22 5.46 7.07
N LEU A 106 -7.96 4.38 7.32
CA LEU A 106 -9.16 4.02 6.56
C LEU A 106 -10.25 5.07 6.68
N GLN A 107 -10.48 5.60 7.89
CA GLN A 107 -11.44 6.69 8.12
C GLN A 107 -11.06 7.93 7.30
N HIS A 108 -9.79 8.34 7.30
CA HIS A 108 -9.36 9.48 6.47
C HIS A 108 -9.56 9.22 4.98
N LEU A 109 -9.27 8.01 4.49
CA LEU A 109 -9.50 7.67 3.09
C LEU A 109 -10.98 7.82 2.72
N SER A 110 -11.88 7.36 3.60
CA SER A 110 -13.33 7.55 3.43
C SER A 110 -13.74 9.02 3.54
N ASP A 111 -13.16 9.78 4.47
CA ASP A 111 -13.47 11.21 4.66
C ASP A 111 -13.03 12.05 3.46
N PHE A 112 -11.95 11.66 2.78
CA PHE A 112 -11.47 12.33 1.57
C PHE A 112 -12.26 11.94 0.32
N ASP A 113 -13.01 10.85 0.36
CA ASP A 113 -13.81 10.40 -0.77
C ASP A 113 -15.20 11.03 -0.75
N ASP A 114 -15.33 12.17 -1.44
CA ASP A 114 -16.57 12.94 -1.59
C ASP A 114 -17.39 12.56 -2.84
N GLY A 115 -16.98 11.50 -3.54
CA GLY A 115 -17.61 11.02 -4.76
C GLY A 115 -18.97 10.34 -4.55
N PRO A 116 -19.82 10.28 -5.59
CA PRO A 116 -21.09 9.57 -5.53
C PRO A 116 -20.86 8.05 -5.41
N TRP A 117 -21.65 7.37 -4.58
CA TRP A 117 -21.65 5.90 -4.48
C TRP A 117 -22.30 5.24 -5.70
N ASP A 118 -21.66 4.18 -6.18
CA ASP A 118 -22.15 3.30 -7.24
C ASP A 118 -22.64 1.97 -6.62
N ASP A 119 -23.88 1.56 -6.93
CA ASP A 119 -24.48 0.32 -6.41
C ASP A 119 -23.69 -0.93 -6.80
N THR A 120 -22.96 -0.90 -7.91
CA THR A 120 -22.07 -1.99 -8.35
C THR A 120 -20.86 -2.14 -7.43
N VAL A 121 -20.37 -1.04 -6.86
CA VAL A 121 -19.30 -1.05 -5.85
C VAL A 121 -19.80 -1.70 -4.58
N VAL A 122 -21.02 -1.37 -4.11
CA VAL A 122 -21.60 -1.95 -2.89
C VAL A 122 -21.62 -3.48 -2.95
N SER A 123 -22.05 -4.05 -4.07
CA SER A 123 -22.10 -5.51 -4.26
C SER A 123 -20.71 -6.16 -4.19
N ALA A 124 -19.67 -5.47 -4.69
CA ALA A 124 -18.30 -5.93 -4.62
C ALA A 124 -17.72 -5.85 -3.20
N LEU A 125 -18.11 -4.83 -2.42
CA LEU A 125 -17.69 -4.68 -1.02
C LEU A 125 -18.25 -5.79 -0.13
N GLU A 126 -19.51 -6.19 -0.32
CA GLU A 126 -20.13 -7.27 0.46
C GLU A 126 -19.46 -8.64 0.23
N ALA A 127 -18.78 -8.82 -0.90
CA ALA A 127 -18.18 -10.09 -1.30
C ALA A 127 -16.73 -10.27 -0.82
N ALA A 128 -16.10 -9.24 -0.24
CA ALA A 128 -14.68 -9.27 0.09
C ALA A 128 -14.36 -8.66 1.45
N ASP A 129 -13.56 -9.38 2.24
CA ASP A 129 -12.96 -8.83 3.45
C ASP A 129 -11.94 -7.75 3.10
N HIS A 130 -11.90 -6.67 3.89
CA HIS A 130 -11.01 -5.51 3.68
C HIS A 130 -11.25 -4.71 2.40
N ALA A 131 -12.49 -4.70 1.92
CA ALA A 131 -12.93 -3.92 0.77
C ALA A 131 -13.34 -2.49 1.14
N PHE A 132 -13.00 -1.53 0.28
CA PHE A 132 -13.32 -0.11 0.41
C PHE A 132 -13.74 0.49 -0.93
N ALA A 133 -14.79 1.31 -0.91
CA ALA A 133 -15.07 2.22 -2.01
C ALA A 133 -14.09 3.38 -1.92
N LEU A 134 -13.27 3.57 -2.96
CA LEU A 134 -12.35 4.70 -3.07
C LEU A 134 -12.37 5.24 -4.49
N ALA A 135 -12.58 6.55 -4.61
CA ALA A 135 -12.57 7.27 -5.89
C ALA A 135 -13.61 6.75 -6.90
N GLY A 136 -14.73 6.19 -6.41
CA GLY A 136 -15.78 5.61 -7.24
C GLY A 136 -15.57 4.15 -7.65
N ASP A 137 -14.48 3.51 -7.22
CA ASP A 137 -14.17 2.10 -7.52
C ASP A 137 -14.04 1.26 -6.24
N ALA A 138 -14.10 -0.06 -6.41
CA ALA A 138 -13.91 -1.03 -5.33
C ALA A 138 -12.43 -1.45 -5.22
N TRP A 139 -11.83 -1.24 -4.05
CA TRP A 139 -10.44 -1.57 -3.74
C TRP A 139 -10.36 -2.47 -2.52
N SER A 140 -9.31 -3.31 -2.41
CA SER A 140 -8.91 -3.83 -1.10
C SER A 140 -7.75 -3.01 -0.55
N VAL A 141 -7.73 -2.84 0.77
CA VAL A 141 -6.67 -2.11 1.48
C VAL A 141 -6.11 -3.00 2.58
N GLU A 142 -4.87 -3.42 2.43
CA GLU A 142 -4.20 -4.35 3.35
C GLU A 142 -2.89 -3.76 3.90
N LEU A 143 -2.70 -3.80 5.21
CA LEU A 143 -1.47 -3.35 5.86
C LEU A 143 -0.47 -4.50 6.05
N LEU A 144 0.76 -4.28 5.59
CA LEU A 144 1.95 -5.03 5.99
C LEU A 144 2.71 -4.21 7.01
N HIS A 145 3.26 -4.84 8.05
CA HIS A 145 3.97 -4.12 9.11
C HIS A 145 4.95 -5.04 9.87
N PRO A 146 6.12 -4.55 10.33
CA PRO A 146 7.10 -5.37 11.06
C PRO A 146 6.54 -6.11 12.28
N GLN A 147 5.60 -5.46 12.97
CA GLN A 147 4.89 -5.98 14.15
C GLN A 147 3.53 -6.62 13.84
N SER A 148 3.25 -6.99 12.59
CA SER A 148 1.99 -7.66 12.25
C SER A 148 1.82 -8.96 13.06
N PRO A 149 0.64 -9.24 13.65
CA PRO A 149 0.40 -10.49 14.36
C PRO A 149 0.55 -11.69 13.41
N GLU A 150 0.01 -11.57 12.19
CA GLU A 150 0.11 -12.58 11.14
C GLU A 150 1.51 -12.57 10.49
N ALA A 151 2.19 -13.72 10.52
CA ALA A 151 3.57 -13.87 10.02
C ALA A 151 3.71 -13.52 8.53
N ALA A 152 2.72 -13.88 7.70
CA ALA A 152 2.70 -13.60 6.27
C ALA A 152 2.68 -12.09 5.94
N ARG A 153 2.31 -11.24 6.90
CA ARG A 153 2.23 -9.78 6.76
C ARG A 153 3.38 -9.03 7.46
N ARG A 154 4.38 -9.73 8.00
CA ARG A 154 5.55 -9.12 8.68
C ARG A 154 6.63 -8.65 7.70
N ALA A 155 6.33 -7.55 7.01
CA ALA A 155 7.27 -6.87 6.13
C ALA A 155 8.30 -6.04 6.92
N PRO A 156 9.49 -5.74 6.34
CA PRO A 156 10.52 -4.92 7.00
C PRO A 156 10.12 -3.46 7.22
N TRP A 157 9.14 -2.97 6.44
CA TRP A 157 8.59 -1.62 6.52
C TRP A 157 7.06 -1.67 6.55
N PRO A 158 6.39 -0.66 7.12
CA PRO A 158 4.95 -0.53 7.00
C PRO A 158 4.57 -0.17 5.56
N VAL A 159 3.66 -0.95 4.98
CA VAL A 159 3.20 -0.76 3.60
C VAL A 159 1.70 -0.94 3.55
N LEU A 160 0.98 0.04 2.98
CA LEU A 160 -0.39 -0.21 2.55
C LEU A 160 -0.35 -0.75 1.12
N VAL A 161 -0.90 -1.94 0.95
CA VAL A 161 -1.16 -2.55 -0.35
C VAL A 161 -2.60 -2.19 -0.71
N VAL A 162 -2.79 -1.49 -1.82
CA VAL A 162 -4.12 -1.12 -2.32
C VAL A 162 -4.26 -1.68 -3.72
N ARG A 163 -5.22 -2.59 -3.92
CA ARG A 163 -5.41 -3.29 -5.21
C ARG A 163 -6.86 -3.23 -5.66
N PRO A 164 -7.15 -3.19 -6.97
CA PRO A 164 -8.51 -3.28 -7.45
C PRO A 164 -9.15 -4.58 -6.97
N LEU A 165 -10.41 -4.53 -6.56
CA LEU A 165 -11.20 -5.73 -6.31
C LEU A 165 -11.56 -6.35 -7.66
N THR A 166 -10.84 -7.40 -8.04
CA THR A 166 -11.25 -8.24 -9.16
C THR A 166 -12.47 -9.04 -8.74
N THR A 167 -13.66 -8.59 -9.12
CA THR A 167 -14.84 -9.46 -9.15
C THR A 167 -14.66 -10.42 -10.31
N SER A 168 -14.70 -11.73 -10.03
CA SER A 168 -14.83 -12.76 -11.06
C SER A 168 -16.06 -12.43 -11.89
N ARG A 169 -15.86 -11.92 -13.10
CA ARG A 169 -16.95 -11.70 -14.07
C ARG A 169 -17.51 -13.01 -14.57
#